data_AF-A0A841U8J6-F1
#
_entry.id   AF-A0A841U8J6-F1
#
_cell.length_a   1.000
_cell.length_b   1.000
_cell.length_c   1.000
_cell.angle_alpha   90.00
_cell.angle_beta   90.00
_cell.angle_gamma   90.00
#
_symmetry.space_group_name_H-M   'P 1'
#
loop_
_entity.id
_entity.type
_entity.pdbx_description
1 polymer ?
#
loop_
_entity_poly.entity_id
_entity_poly.type
_entity_poly.pdbx_seq_one_letter_code
_entity_poly.pdbx_strand_id
1 'polypeptide(L)'
;MKQFLTNRIPISSQSGVSANVMIRTPNLLEMFLISALKDFNRYEWRSLPCKWNATKGVITQTKRHARICALMGIKHLVLAVNKMDLVDFDRKKFEAIKEEFFQTTAEFQIQSIQVIPVSATEGDNITTKSANTPWYEGLALLPYLENVDVHTFNDTKAFMMPVQRVCRPDHTFRGFQGQIEAGKISVGDELTTLPSREKAKVKRILVTDQDRDTAYAGQPVTIQLDREVDVSRGNVLTTDNEIQEADSFASTILWMDDSVLTPGKHYWVKVGTKTLPGTVTAITHKIDINTGNTVPADRIVKNELAKCEFSLSDSIVFDSFEENKSIGGFILIDRVTNMTSACGVIDHALQSSNRFAALDMEITREVRAQQKGQTPLTVWFSGSQSDQAALAKEVEKRLVSSGYHTMLLENAQGESLQRVAEVAKVLNDAGLIALVSYDSSSASDLEAARDIIGKEYIEVNADEASRSSLEEAANAVVKRVVKDVIAQYPNSVSYDI
;
A
#
# COMPACT_ATOMS: atom_id res chain seq x y z
N MET A 1 24.36 33.31 -16.56
CA MET A 1 23.56 32.28 -15.86
C MET A 1 22.34 31.77 -16.66
N LYS A 2 21.48 32.64 -17.25
CA LYS A 2 20.40 32.22 -18.20
C LYS A 2 20.88 31.34 -19.37
N GLN A 3 22.12 31.54 -19.82
CA GLN A 3 22.76 30.83 -20.94
C GLN A 3 23.43 29.50 -20.55
N PHE A 4 23.77 29.30 -19.27
CA PHE A 4 24.37 28.06 -18.77
C PHE A 4 23.30 27.00 -18.46
N LEU A 5 22.09 27.46 -18.10
CA LEU A 5 20.89 26.62 -17.85
C LEU A 5 20.09 26.29 -19.14
N THR A 6 20.56 26.72 -20.31
CA THR A 6 19.91 26.46 -21.62
C THR A 6 20.63 25.42 -22.47
N ASN A 7 21.93 25.18 -22.25
CA ASN A 7 22.67 24.18 -23.02
C ASN A 7 22.44 22.78 -22.45
N ARG A 8 21.76 21.93 -23.22
CA ARG A 8 21.70 20.49 -23.00
C ARG A 8 23.13 19.95 -22.92
N ILE A 9 23.53 19.43 -21.77
CA ILE A 9 24.76 18.64 -21.67
C ILE A 9 24.53 17.37 -22.53
N PRO A 10 25.33 17.11 -23.57
CA PRO A 10 25.22 15.88 -24.34
C PRO A 10 25.60 14.70 -23.44
N ILE A 11 24.74 13.69 -23.41
CA ILE A 11 24.99 12.42 -22.71
C ILE A 11 26.05 11.66 -23.51
N SER A 12 27.32 11.74 -23.11
CA SER A 12 28.35 10.81 -23.56
C SER A 12 28.45 9.65 -22.57
N SER A 13 28.28 8.44 -23.08
CA SER A 13 28.11 7.16 -22.38
C SER A 13 29.37 6.58 -21.72
N GLN A 14 30.27 7.41 -21.20
CA GLN A 14 31.47 6.92 -20.53
C GLN A 14 31.75 7.72 -19.27
N SER A 15 32.03 6.99 -18.18
CA SER A 15 32.21 7.40 -16.78
C SER A 15 30.92 7.59 -15.97
N GLY A 16 30.89 6.94 -14.79
CA GLY A 16 29.77 6.91 -13.86
C GLY A 16 29.54 8.25 -13.17
N VAL A 17 28.92 9.20 -13.90
CA VAL A 17 28.58 10.53 -13.39
C VAL A 17 27.21 10.49 -12.69
N SER A 18 27.17 10.94 -11.44
CA SER A 18 25.95 11.16 -10.66
C SER A 18 25.00 12.11 -11.39
N ALA A 19 23.85 11.61 -11.83
CA ALA A 19 22.82 12.41 -12.47
C ALA A 19 22.04 13.23 -11.43
N ASN A 20 22.29 14.54 -11.38
CA ASN A 20 21.57 15.48 -10.51
C ASN A 20 20.28 15.97 -11.21
N VAL A 21 19.10 15.68 -10.63
CA VAL A 21 17.81 16.14 -11.16
C VAL A 21 17.53 17.57 -10.68
N MET A 22 17.50 18.52 -11.61
CA MET A 22 17.14 19.91 -11.35
C MET A 22 15.63 20.13 -11.60
N ILE A 23 14.85 20.36 -10.55
CA ILE A 23 13.42 20.70 -10.68
C ILE A 23 13.32 22.21 -10.93
N ARG A 24 12.85 22.61 -12.12
CA ARG A 24 12.72 24.01 -12.54
C ARG A 24 11.34 24.58 -12.16
N THR A 25 11.29 25.78 -11.61
CA THR A 25 10.03 26.49 -11.25
C THR A 25 9.92 27.82 -12.02
N PRO A 26 8.71 28.33 -12.32
CA PRO A 26 8.53 29.51 -13.18
C PRO A 26 8.90 30.86 -12.51
N ASN A 27 9.14 30.90 -11.20
CA ASN A 27 9.42 32.14 -10.48
C ASN A 27 10.74 32.03 -9.68
N LEU A 28 11.79 32.69 -10.18
CA LEU A 28 13.09 32.97 -9.54
C LEU A 28 13.59 31.96 -8.47
N LEU A 29 14.24 30.90 -8.94
CA LEU A 29 15.57 30.41 -8.52
C LEU A 29 15.95 30.52 -7.02
N GLU A 30 15.27 29.81 -6.11
CA GLU A 30 15.77 29.57 -4.73
C GLU A 30 15.31 28.22 -4.15
N MET A 31 15.85 27.11 -4.67
CA MET A 31 15.95 25.84 -3.94
C MET A 31 16.91 24.88 -4.66
N PHE A 32 17.93 24.37 -3.97
CA PHE A 32 18.65 23.17 -4.37
C PHE A 32 18.45 22.12 -3.28
N LEU A 33 17.44 21.28 -3.47
CA LEU A 33 17.25 20.08 -2.67
C LEU A 33 17.89 18.95 -3.48
N ILE A 34 19.01 18.40 -2.99
CA ILE A 34 19.43 17.07 -3.44
C ILE A 34 18.41 16.11 -2.83
N SER A 35 17.37 15.79 -3.59
CA SER A 35 16.80 14.47 -3.42
C SER A 35 17.58 13.55 -4.34
N ALA A 36 18.10 12.46 -3.78
CA ALA A 36 18.37 11.26 -4.57
C ALA A 36 17.02 10.70 -5.07
N LEU A 37 16.35 11.43 -5.97
CA LEU A 37 15.20 11.01 -6.79
C LEU A 37 15.68 10.08 -7.92
N LYS A 38 16.57 9.13 -7.61
CA LYS A 38 16.82 8.00 -8.52
C LYS A 38 15.72 6.94 -8.37
N ASP A 39 15.15 6.78 -7.17
CA ASP A 39 14.25 5.66 -6.86
C ASP A 39 12.77 6.01 -7.09
N PHE A 40 12.39 7.30 -7.03
CA PHE A 40 11.05 7.77 -7.39
C PHE A 40 11.00 8.04 -8.90
N ASN A 41 10.78 6.96 -9.67
CA ASN A 41 10.54 6.97 -11.12
C ASN A 41 9.83 8.26 -11.61
N ARG A 42 10.51 9.07 -12.43
CA ARG A 42 9.97 10.15 -13.31
C ARG A 42 8.55 10.64 -12.97
N TYR A 43 8.39 11.58 -12.04
CA TYR A 43 7.14 12.35 -11.91
C TYR A 43 7.39 13.86 -11.93
N GLU A 44 6.53 14.57 -12.66
CA GLU A 44 6.52 16.03 -12.80
C GLU A 44 6.11 16.68 -11.47
N TRP A 45 7.08 17.20 -10.74
CA TRP A 45 6.86 18.01 -9.54
C TRP A 45 6.35 19.40 -9.94
N ARG A 46 5.07 19.69 -9.68
CA ARG A 46 4.51 21.05 -9.80
C ARG A 46 4.83 21.83 -8.53
N SER A 47 5.72 22.80 -8.67
CA SER A 47 6.46 23.48 -7.61
C SER A 47 5.67 24.29 -6.58
N LEU A 48 6.08 24.22 -5.31
CA LEU A 48 5.86 25.25 -4.29
C LEU A 48 7.11 26.16 -4.21
N PRO A 49 6.99 27.50 -4.32
CA PRO A 49 8.15 28.39 -4.41
C PRO A 49 8.74 28.73 -3.03
N CYS A 50 9.85 28.11 -2.62
CA CYS A 50 10.62 28.53 -1.44
C CYS A 50 11.48 29.76 -1.71
N LYS A 51 11.58 30.66 -0.73
CA LYS A 51 12.54 31.78 -0.76
C LYS A 51 13.43 31.68 0.47
N TRP A 52 14.72 31.43 0.27
CA TRP A 52 15.72 31.40 1.33
C TRP A 52 16.59 32.64 1.21
N ASN A 53 16.37 33.60 2.09
CA ASN A 53 17.03 34.89 2.07
C ASN A 53 17.77 35.11 3.39
N ALA A 54 19.10 35.33 3.35
CA ALA A 54 19.91 35.67 4.52
C ALA A 54 19.36 36.87 5.32
N THR A 55 18.54 37.72 4.69
CA THR A 55 17.88 38.86 5.34
C THR A 55 16.67 38.45 6.20
N LYS A 56 16.04 37.30 5.94
CA LYS A 56 14.74 36.91 6.54
C LYS A 56 14.79 35.72 7.50
N GLY A 57 15.93 35.03 7.64
CA GLY A 57 16.06 33.87 8.53
C GLY A 57 15.22 32.65 8.11
N VAL A 58 15.01 31.71 9.03
CA VAL A 58 14.22 30.49 8.77
C VAL A 58 12.71 30.81 8.79
N ILE A 59 12.08 30.78 7.61
CA ILE A 59 10.64 31.02 7.48
C ILE A 59 9.80 29.75 7.70
N THR A 60 8.50 29.89 8.02
CA THR A 60 7.55 28.77 8.17
C THR A 60 7.57 27.81 6.97
N GLN A 61 7.76 28.34 5.76
CA GLN A 61 7.88 27.54 4.55
C GLN A 61 9.11 26.63 4.55
N THR A 62 10.24 27.08 5.08
CA THR A 62 11.44 26.26 5.24
C THR A 62 11.17 25.04 6.10
N LYS A 63 10.55 25.26 7.26
CA LYS A 63 10.22 24.18 8.22
C LYS A 63 9.34 23.13 7.54
N ARG A 64 8.36 23.61 6.78
CA ARG A 64 7.46 22.78 5.98
C ARG A 64 8.17 21.92 4.95
N HIS A 65 9.11 22.47 4.19
CA HIS A 65 9.81 21.70 3.16
C HIS A 65 10.76 20.69 3.78
N ALA A 66 11.46 21.06 4.85
CA ALA A 66 12.30 20.11 5.60
C ALA A 66 11.48 18.93 6.14
N ARG A 67 10.30 19.19 6.72
CA ARG A 67 9.40 18.13 7.21
C ARG A 67 8.86 17.24 6.08
N ILE A 68 8.45 17.82 4.95
CA ILE A 68 8.03 17.03 3.78
C ILE A 68 9.19 16.15 3.29
N CYS A 69 10.41 16.69 3.21
CA CYS A 69 11.57 15.93 2.75
C CYS A 69 11.91 14.77 3.69
N ALA A 70 11.81 15.00 5.00
CA ALA A 70 12.01 13.97 6.00
C ALA A 70 10.96 12.85 5.89
N LEU A 71 9.68 13.20 5.74
CA LEU A 71 8.60 12.21 5.53
C LEU A 71 8.75 11.42 4.22
N MET A 72 9.36 12.02 3.20
CA MET A 72 9.69 11.35 1.94
C MET A 72 11.04 10.61 2.01
N GLY A 73 11.62 10.44 3.22
CA GLY A 73 12.85 9.68 3.49
C GLY A 73 14.11 10.21 2.81
N ILE A 74 14.16 11.52 2.58
CA ILE A 74 15.37 12.20 2.11
C ILE A 74 16.35 12.30 3.30
N LYS A 75 17.43 11.52 3.22
CA LYS A 75 18.43 11.40 4.29
C LYS A 75 19.51 12.49 4.27
N HIS A 76 19.76 13.07 3.09
CA HIS A 76 20.79 14.10 2.89
C HIS A 76 20.15 15.40 2.45
N LEU A 77 20.41 16.48 3.18
CA LEU A 77 19.85 17.79 2.89
C LEU A 77 20.98 18.81 2.74
N VAL A 78 20.89 19.63 1.69
CA VAL A 78 21.78 20.78 1.51
C VAL A 78 20.97 22.06 1.64
N LEU A 79 21.40 22.90 2.56
CA LEU A 79 20.89 24.25 2.73
C LEU A 79 21.85 25.25 2.08
N ALA A 80 21.45 25.80 0.94
CA ALA A 80 22.11 26.94 0.32
C ALA A 80 21.53 28.25 0.88
N VAL A 81 22.26 28.93 1.76
CA VAL A 81 21.86 30.23 2.32
C VAL A 81 22.17 31.31 1.29
N ASN A 82 21.15 31.71 0.53
CA ASN A 82 21.32 32.66 -0.58
C ASN A 82 21.31 34.13 -0.12
N LYS A 83 21.84 35.01 -0.99
CA LYS A 83 21.92 36.47 -0.82
C LYS A 83 22.86 36.91 0.30
N MET A 84 23.97 36.22 0.46
CA MET A 84 25.01 36.61 1.42
C MET A 84 25.65 37.96 1.09
N ASP A 85 25.60 38.40 -0.17
CA ASP A 85 26.02 39.72 -0.63
C ASP A 85 25.25 40.86 0.04
N LEU A 86 23.94 40.72 0.26
CA LEU A 86 23.11 41.74 0.90
C LEU A 86 23.38 41.92 2.40
N VAL A 87 24.10 40.98 3.00
CA VAL A 87 24.49 41.00 4.39
C VAL A 87 26.00 41.09 4.55
N ASP A 88 26.71 41.55 3.50
CA ASP A 88 28.16 41.75 3.46
C ASP A 88 28.95 40.50 3.91
N PHE A 89 28.43 39.32 3.59
CA PHE A 89 29.02 38.03 3.97
C PHE A 89 29.27 37.86 5.48
N ASP A 90 28.40 38.44 6.31
CA ASP A 90 28.49 38.37 7.77
C ASP A 90 28.39 36.93 8.30
N ARG A 91 29.50 36.48 8.90
CA ARG A 91 29.62 35.16 9.54
C ARG A 91 28.60 34.94 10.64
N LYS A 92 28.32 35.94 11.48
CA LYS A 92 27.43 35.79 12.64
C LYS A 92 25.99 35.52 12.21
N LYS A 93 25.53 36.22 11.17
CA LYS A 93 24.20 35.97 10.58
C LYS A 93 24.10 34.58 9.97
N PHE A 94 25.14 34.14 9.26
CA PHE A 94 25.17 32.78 8.72
C PHE A 94 25.13 31.72 9.83
N GLU A 95 25.94 31.87 10.88
CA GLU A 95 25.97 30.94 12.01
C GLU A 95 24.62 30.91 12.75
N ALA A 96 23.97 32.06 12.95
CA ALA A 96 22.63 32.12 13.55
C ALA A 96 21.58 31.38 12.72
N ILE A 97 21.57 31.58 11.39
CA ILE A 97 20.63 30.88 10.48
C ILE A 97 20.92 29.37 10.49
N LYS A 98 22.20 28.99 10.49
CA LYS A 98 22.62 27.60 10.57
C LYS A 98 22.09 26.96 11.85
N GLU A 99 22.30 27.59 13.00
CA GLU A 99 21.85 27.08 14.30
C GLU A 99 20.32 26.97 14.39
N GLU A 100 19.60 28.00 13.98
CA GLU A 100 18.13 28.00 13.91
C GLU A 100 17.59 26.85 13.03
N PHE A 101 18.28 26.59 11.92
CA PHE A 101 17.92 25.50 11.03
C PHE A 101 18.16 24.13 11.68
N PHE A 102 19.33 23.92 12.28
CA PHE A 102 19.64 22.67 12.99
C PHE A 102 18.67 22.40 14.14
N GLN A 103 18.31 23.42 14.92
CA GLN A 103 17.31 23.30 15.99
C GLN A 103 15.94 22.89 15.43
N THR A 104 15.53 23.48 14.31
CA THR A 104 14.26 23.15 13.66
C THR A 104 14.25 21.73 13.09
N THR A 105 15.38 21.27 12.55
CA THR A 105 15.48 19.94 11.94
C THR A 105 15.85 18.84 12.91
N ALA A 106 16.16 19.17 14.18
CA ALA A 106 16.51 18.18 15.20
C ALA A 106 15.37 17.17 15.47
N GLU A 107 14.12 17.57 15.24
CA GLU A 107 12.94 16.71 15.32
C GLU A 107 12.82 15.74 14.13
N PHE A 108 13.61 15.92 13.06
CA PHE A 108 13.54 15.11 11.85
C PHE A 108 14.69 14.10 11.80
N GLN A 109 14.41 12.89 11.31
CA GLN A 109 15.42 11.83 11.11
C GLN A 109 16.29 12.09 9.85
N ILE A 110 16.93 13.27 9.78
CA ILE A 110 17.83 13.62 8.67
C ILE A 110 19.25 13.23 9.07
N GLN A 111 19.89 12.37 8.29
CA GLN A 111 21.21 11.83 8.61
C GLN A 111 22.34 12.82 8.36
N SER A 112 22.23 13.66 7.33
CA SER A 112 23.27 14.61 6.93
C SER A 112 22.66 15.92 6.49
N ILE A 113 23.11 17.02 7.11
CA ILE A 113 22.73 18.38 6.76
C ILE A 113 24.00 19.18 6.47
N GLN A 114 24.14 19.65 5.24
CA GLN A 114 25.22 20.55 4.84
C GLN A 114 24.66 21.96 4.63
N VAL A 115 25.28 22.97 5.22
CA VAL A 115 24.89 24.38 5.06
C VAL A 115 26.00 25.12 4.31
N ILE A 116 25.64 25.78 3.21
CA ILE A 116 26.58 26.46 2.29
C ILE A 116 26.13 27.92 2.11
N PRO A 117 26.97 28.92 2.43
CA PRO A 117 26.67 30.33 2.17
C PRO A 117 26.86 30.62 0.68
N VAL A 118 25.83 31.10 -0.02
CA VAL A 118 25.90 31.35 -1.47
C VAL A 118 25.41 32.76 -1.83
N SER A 119 25.91 33.29 -2.95
CA SER A 119 25.25 34.40 -3.66
C SER A 119 24.98 33.99 -5.10
N ALA A 120 23.70 33.77 -5.43
CA ALA A 120 23.27 33.45 -6.79
C ALA A 120 23.54 34.56 -7.80
N THR A 121 23.61 35.81 -7.36
CA THR A 121 23.83 36.97 -8.25
C THR A 121 25.30 37.09 -8.62
N GLU A 122 26.18 37.02 -7.62
CA GLU A 122 27.62 37.24 -7.76
C GLU A 122 28.38 35.94 -8.08
N GLY A 123 27.76 34.78 -7.88
CA GLY A 123 28.35 33.47 -8.16
C GLY A 123 29.15 32.87 -6.99
N ASP A 124 29.17 33.53 -5.84
CA ASP A 124 29.93 33.11 -4.66
C ASP A 124 29.49 31.74 -4.14
N ASN A 125 30.47 30.84 -3.96
CA ASN A 125 30.30 29.47 -3.45
C ASN A 125 29.32 28.60 -4.24
N ILE A 126 29.05 28.93 -5.51
CA ILE A 126 28.23 28.10 -6.40
C ILE A 126 29.12 27.07 -7.10
N THR A 127 30.06 27.52 -7.92
CA THR A 127 30.99 26.65 -8.66
C THR A 127 32.35 26.57 -7.99
N THR A 128 32.85 27.70 -7.50
CA THR A 128 34.15 27.84 -6.84
C THR A 128 33.98 28.47 -5.47
N LYS A 129 34.93 28.20 -4.57
CA LYS A 129 34.98 28.90 -3.27
C LYS A 129 35.15 30.39 -3.48
N SER A 130 34.38 31.18 -2.73
CA SER A 130 34.44 32.62 -2.73
C SER A 130 35.57 33.14 -1.85
N ALA A 131 36.25 34.20 -2.30
CA ALA A 131 37.18 34.97 -1.48
C ALA A 131 36.46 35.86 -0.44
N ASN A 132 35.17 36.15 -0.65
CA ASN A 132 34.34 36.97 0.24
C ASN A 132 33.91 36.23 1.50
N THR A 133 34.04 34.90 1.53
CA THR A 133 33.75 34.05 2.70
C THR A 133 35.01 33.31 3.16
N PRO A 134 36.09 33.99 3.59
CA PRO A 134 37.33 33.33 4.02
C PRO A 134 37.13 32.48 5.28
N TRP A 135 36.06 32.76 6.04
CA TRP A 135 35.65 32.03 7.23
C TRP A 135 34.89 30.72 6.93
N TYR A 136 34.50 30.46 5.68
CA TYR A 136 33.79 29.24 5.30
C TYR A 136 34.77 28.18 4.77
N GLU A 137 34.97 27.11 5.53
CA GLU A 137 35.93 26.06 5.20
C GLU A 137 35.36 24.95 4.30
N GLY A 138 34.03 24.83 4.20
CA GLY A 138 33.33 23.78 3.44
C GLY A 138 33.44 23.92 1.92
N LEU A 139 33.00 22.90 1.18
CA LEU A 139 33.01 22.93 -0.29
C LEU A 139 31.99 23.92 -0.85
N ALA A 140 32.27 24.47 -2.04
CA ALA A 140 31.25 25.17 -2.82
C ALA A 140 30.14 24.20 -3.25
N LEU A 141 28.97 24.73 -3.61
CA LEU A 141 27.77 23.94 -3.87
C LEU A 141 28.02 22.84 -4.93
N LEU A 142 28.49 23.19 -6.13
CA LEU A 142 28.68 22.22 -7.22
C LEU A 142 29.71 21.13 -6.88
N PRO A 143 30.92 21.44 -6.38
CA PRO A 143 31.85 20.41 -5.91
C PRO A 143 31.26 19.51 -4.82
N TYR A 144 30.42 20.05 -3.92
CA TYR A 144 29.73 19.22 -2.94
C TYR A 144 28.73 18.26 -3.63
N LEU A 145 27.93 18.74 -4.59
CA LEU A 145 26.97 17.92 -5.34
C LEU A 145 27.64 16.79 -6.14
N GLU A 146 28.87 17.01 -6.60
CA GLU A 146 29.62 16.02 -7.37
C GLU A 146 30.23 14.92 -6.51
N ASN A 147 30.59 15.23 -5.26
CA ASN A 147 31.31 14.32 -4.37
C ASN A 147 30.46 13.70 -3.26
N VAL A 148 29.21 14.14 -3.08
CA VAL A 148 28.35 13.58 -2.05
C VAL A 148 28.04 12.11 -2.36
N ASP A 149 28.45 11.22 -1.46
CA ASP A 149 28.10 9.83 -1.56
C ASP A 149 26.65 9.64 -1.10
N VAL A 150 25.77 9.40 -2.08
CA VAL A 150 24.35 9.08 -1.86
C VAL A 150 24.07 7.59 -1.98
N HIS A 151 25.09 6.79 -2.30
CA HIS A 151 24.94 5.38 -2.59
C HIS A 151 25.26 4.55 -1.36
N THR A 152 24.25 4.23 -0.57
CA THR A 152 24.37 3.14 0.40
C THR A 152 24.17 1.81 -0.33
N PHE A 153 25.19 1.34 -1.06
CA PHE A 153 25.20 -0.05 -1.54
C PHE A 153 25.32 -0.95 -0.31
N ASN A 154 24.19 -1.33 0.26
CA ASN A 154 24.18 -2.30 1.35
C ASN A 154 24.06 -3.70 0.72
N ASP A 155 25.20 -4.27 0.35
CA ASP A 155 25.32 -5.62 -0.24
C ASP A 155 24.77 -6.73 0.69
N THR A 156 24.46 -6.40 1.95
CA THR A 156 23.90 -7.34 2.93
C THR A 156 22.37 -7.43 2.89
N LYS A 157 21.68 -6.58 2.12
CA LYS A 157 20.21 -6.67 2.01
C LYS A 157 19.79 -7.88 1.20
N ALA A 158 18.65 -8.45 1.55
CA ALA A 158 18.03 -9.51 0.76
C ALA A 158 17.76 -9.03 -0.68
N PHE A 159 17.84 -9.95 -1.64
CA PHE A 159 17.56 -9.65 -3.02
C PHE A 159 16.09 -9.26 -3.19
N MET A 160 15.82 -8.15 -3.89
CA MET A 160 14.47 -7.71 -4.24
C MET A 160 14.46 -7.08 -5.64
N MET A 161 13.57 -7.57 -6.50
CA MET A 161 13.38 -7.07 -7.85
C MET A 161 11.88 -7.02 -8.21
N PRO A 162 11.28 -5.82 -8.32
CA PRO A 162 9.93 -5.67 -8.85
C PRO A 162 9.91 -6.00 -10.35
N VAL A 163 8.99 -6.88 -10.75
CA VAL A 163 8.85 -7.27 -12.15
C VAL A 163 8.16 -6.14 -12.91
N GLN A 164 8.88 -5.57 -13.88
CA GLN A 164 8.38 -4.51 -14.76
C GLN A 164 7.75 -5.09 -16.03
N ARG A 165 8.30 -6.19 -16.56
CA ARG A 165 7.83 -6.83 -17.78
C ARG A 165 8.12 -8.33 -17.78
N VAL A 166 7.18 -9.12 -18.28
CA VAL A 166 7.41 -10.52 -18.65
C VAL A 166 7.74 -10.57 -20.14
N CYS A 167 8.92 -11.08 -20.48
CA CYS A 167 9.39 -11.20 -21.84
C CYS A 167 9.25 -12.65 -22.35
N ARG A 168 8.59 -12.80 -23.49
CA ARG A 168 8.42 -14.06 -24.23
C ARG A 168 8.66 -13.80 -25.72
N PRO A 169 9.92 -13.87 -26.20
CA PRO A 169 10.24 -13.76 -27.61
C PRO A 169 9.83 -15.03 -28.39
N ASP A 170 9.85 -16.19 -27.73
CA ASP A 170 9.43 -17.49 -28.27
C ASP A 170 8.79 -18.36 -27.16
N HIS A 171 8.33 -19.57 -27.52
CA HIS A 171 7.68 -20.50 -26.58
C HIS A 171 8.63 -21.11 -25.53
N THR A 172 9.94 -21.04 -25.74
CA THR A 172 10.96 -21.66 -24.89
C THR A 172 11.58 -20.67 -23.90
N PHE A 173 11.51 -19.37 -24.22
CA PHE A 173 12.08 -18.31 -23.40
C PHE A 173 10.99 -17.55 -22.64
N ARG A 174 11.08 -17.59 -21.32
CA ARG A 174 10.30 -16.75 -20.41
C ARG A 174 11.26 -16.06 -19.43
N GLY A 175 11.44 -14.76 -19.61
CA GLY A 175 12.31 -13.94 -18.78
C GLY A 175 11.54 -12.83 -18.05
N PHE A 176 11.89 -12.58 -16.80
CA PHE A 176 11.30 -11.52 -15.98
C PHE A 176 12.25 -10.33 -15.94
N GLN A 177 11.81 -9.20 -16.48
CA GLN A 177 12.60 -8.00 -16.60
C GLN A 177 12.24 -7.01 -15.49
N GLY A 178 13.26 -6.47 -14.85
CA GLY A 178 13.14 -5.48 -13.79
C GLY A 178 14.49 -4.89 -13.44
N GLN A 179 14.49 -3.90 -12.55
CA GLN A 179 15.71 -3.39 -11.93
C GLN A 179 15.83 -4.01 -10.55
N ILE A 180 17.03 -4.48 -10.20
CA ILE A 180 17.30 -4.98 -8.85
C ILE A 180 17.31 -3.78 -7.91
N GLU A 181 16.42 -3.76 -6.92
CA GLU A 181 16.28 -2.64 -5.99
C GLU A 181 17.16 -2.86 -4.75
N ALA A 182 17.29 -4.11 -4.30
CA ALA A 182 18.12 -4.45 -3.16
C ALA A 182 18.83 -5.79 -3.37
N GLY A 183 19.96 -5.96 -2.70
CA GLY A 183 20.72 -7.20 -2.62
C GLY A 183 21.43 -7.62 -3.91
N LYS A 184 21.83 -8.89 -3.90
CA LYS A 184 22.56 -9.57 -4.98
C LYS A 184 21.90 -10.91 -5.27
N ILE A 185 21.89 -11.32 -6.53
CA ILE A 185 21.39 -12.61 -6.97
C ILE A 185 22.41 -13.31 -7.88
N SER A 186 22.49 -14.62 -7.74
CA SER A 186 23.37 -15.49 -8.52
C SER A 186 22.58 -16.61 -9.20
N VAL A 187 23.12 -17.14 -10.30
CA VAL A 187 22.54 -18.33 -10.94
C VAL A 187 22.57 -19.51 -9.97
N GLY A 188 21.44 -20.19 -9.80
CA GLY A 188 21.24 -21.29 -8.86
C GLY A 188 20.57 -20.89 -7.54
N ASP A 189 20.51 -19.60 -7.22
CA ASP A 189 19.86 -19.11 -5.99
C ASP A 189 18.35 -19.41 -6.01
N GLU A 190 17.80 -19.74 -4.85
CA GLU A 190 16.35 -19.89 -4.63
C GLU A 190 15.74 -18.52 -4.31
N LEU A 191 14.64 -18.19 -4.98
CA LEU A 191 13.85 -16.99 -4.75
C LEU A 191 12.37 -17.33 -4.59
N THR A 192 11.65 -16.40 -3.97
CA THR A 192 10.22 -16.44 -3.75
C THR A 192 9.55 -15.39 -4.62
N THR A 193 8.42 -15.74 -5.24
CA THR A 193 7.59 -14.82 -6.01
C THR A 193 6.47 -14.27 -5.13
N LEU A 194 6.30 -12.97 -5.03
CA LEU A 194 5.19 -12.34 -4.31
C LEU A 194 4.19 -11.74 -5.30
N PRO A 195 2.87 -11.89 -5.08
CA PRO A 195 2.21 -12.37 -3.85
C PRO A 195 2.04 -13.91 -3.73
N SER A 196 2.23 -14.70 -4.80
CA SER A 196 1.90 -16.14 -4.82
C SER A 196 2.70 -17.02 -3.83
N ARG A 197 3.82 -16.51 -3.31
CA ARG A 197 4.79 -17.22 -2.44
C ARG A 197 5.34 -18.52 -3.02
N GLU A 198 5.35 -18.66 -4.33
CA GLU A 198 5.98 -19.80 -5.01
C GLU A 198 7.50 -19.67 -4.97
N LYS A 199 8.18 -20.81 -4.78
CA LYS A 199 9.64 -20.88 -4.78
C LYS A 199 10.16 -21.37 -6.12
N ALA A 200 11.17 -20.70 -6.65
CA ALA A 200 11.85 -21.06 -7.89
C ALA A 200 13.35 -20.80 -7.79
N LYS A 201 14.13 -21.42 -8.67
CA LYS A 201 15.58 -21.17 -8.76
C LYS A 201 15.92 -20.33 -9.97
N VAL A 202 16.95 -19.51 -9.84
CA VAL A 202 17.49 -18.72 -10.95
C VAL A 202 18.22 -19.65 -11.92
N LYS A 203 17.69 -19.78 -13.13
CA LYS A 203 18.31 -20.58 -14.20
C LYS A 203 19.35 -19.77 -14.96
N ARG A 204 19.09 -18.50 -15.22
CA ARG A 204 19.92 -17.63 -16.05
C ARG A 204 19.67 -16.16 -15.74
N ILE A 205 20.72 -15.36 -15.72
CA ILE A 205 20.65 -13.91 -15.54
C ILE A 205 21.25 -13.23 -16.77
N LEU A 206 20.47 -12.34 -17.39
CA LEU A 206 20.92 -11.50 -18.49
C LEU A 206 20.98 -10.05 -18.01
N VAL A 207 22.17 -9.45 -18.07
CA VAL A 207 22.35 -8.01 -17.91
C VAL A 207 22.46 -7.44 -19.31
N THR A 208 21.46 -6.70 -19.74
CA THR A 208 21.32 -6.26 -21.15
C THR A 208 21.31 -7.45 -22.12
N ASP A 209 22.34 -7.59 -22.96
CA ASP A 209 22.51 -8.65 -23.95
C ASP A 209 23.49 -9.76 -23.52
N GLN A 210 24.05 -9.67 -22.31
CA GLN A 210 25.11 -10.56 -21.85
C GLN A 210 24.67 -11.43 -20.68
N ASP A 211 25.08 -12.69 -20.74
CA ASP A 211 24.99 -13.62 -19.62
C ASP A 211 25.91 -13.22 -18.48
N ARG A 212 25.37 -13.30 -17.26
CA ARG A 212 26.10 -13.08 -16.03
C ARG A 212 25.76 -14.16 -15.02
N ASP A 213 26.77 -14.57 -14.26
CA ASP A 213 26.56 -15.49 -13.14
C ASP A 213 25.95 -14.78 -11.93
N THR A 214 26.16 -13.46 -11.81
CA THR A 214 25.67 -12.65 -10.69
C THR A 214 25.22 -11.27 -11.15
N ALA A 215 24.21 -10.71 -10.48
CA ALA A 215 23.77 -9.32 -10.63
C ALA A 215 23.49 -8.67 -9.28
N TYR A 216 23.56 -7.34 -9.22
CA TYR A 216 23.48 -6.55 -7.99
C TYR A 216 22.51 -5.36 -8.11
N ALA A 217 22.14 -4.78 -6.98
CA ALA A 217 21.25 -3.63 -6.88
C ALA A 217 21.63 -2.48 -7.84
N GLY A 218 20.64 -1.83 -8.44
CA GLY A 218 20.77 -0.78 -9.44
C GLY A 218 20.92 -1.28 -10.87
N GLN A 219 21.09 -2.59 -11.12
CA GLN A 219 21.20 -3.13 -12.47
C GLN A 219 19.83 -3.51 -13.05
N PRO A 220 19.53 -3.12 -14.31
CA PRO A 220 18.42 -3.69 -15.05
C PRO A 220 18.79 -5.08 -15.57
N VAL A 221 17.97 -6.07 -15.23
CA VAL A 221 18.25 -7.48 -15.53
C VAL A 221 17.02 -8.18 -16.11
N THR A 222 17.28 -9.29 -16.80
CA THR A 222 16.27 -10.29 -17.15
C THR A 222 16.62 -11.60 -16.45
N ILE A 223 15.75 -12.08 -15.58
CA ILE A 223 15.92 -13.33 -14.83
C ILE A 223 15.05 -14.41 -15.46
N GLN A 224 15.64 -15.56 -15.77
CA GLN A 224 14.92 -16.77 -16.16
C GLN A 224 14.91 -17.75 -15.00
N LEU A 225 13.76 -18.36 -14.74
CA LEU A 225 13.56 -19.31 -13.65
C LEU A 225 13.66 -20.77 -14.15
N ASP A 226 13.90 -21.69 -13.21
CA ASP A 226 14.03 -23.13 -13.46
C ASP A 226 12.69 -23.80 -13.81
N ARG A 227 11.58 -23.22 -13.37
CA ARG A 227 10.22 -23.73 -13.54
C ARG A 227 9.25 -22.65 -13.98
N GLU A 228 8.07 -23.08 -14.40
CA GLU A 228 6.96 -22.16 -14.66
C GLU A 228 6.29 -21.77 -13.34
N VAL A 229 6.42 -20.50 -12.98
CA VAL A 229 5.72 -19.87 -11.86
C VAL A 229 4.74 -18.81 -12.38
N ASP A 230 3.66 -18.54 -11.65
CA ASP A 230 2.76 -17.45 -12.04
C ASP A 230 3.32 -16.10 -11.57
N VAL A 231 3.87 -15.35 -12.53
CA VAL A 231 4.52 -14.07 -12.31
C VAL A 231 4.13 -13.13 -13.43
N SER A 232 3.55 -12.01 -13.02
CA SER A 232 3.07 -10.94 -13.87
C SER A 232 3.72 -9.60 -13.49
N ARG A 233 3.47 -8.55 -14.27
CA ARG A 233 3.93 -7.19 -13.95
C ARG A 233 3.30 -6.75 -12.62
N GLY A 234 4.12 -6.19 -11.74
CA GLY A 234 3.70 -5.77 -10.40
C GLY A 234 4.01 -6.80 -9.30
N ASN A 235 4.34 -8.04 -9.67
CA ASN A 235 4.87 -9.03 -8.73
C ASN A 235 6.31 -8.69 -8.37
N VAL A 236 6.78 -9.20 -7.23
CA VAL A 236 8.15 -8.99 -6.74
C VAL A 236 8.86 -10.32 -6.65
N LEU A 237 10.08 -10.41 -7.19
CA LEU A 237 10.99 -11.53 -6.93
C LEU A 237 11.87 -11.15 -5.74
N THR A 238 11.93 -11.99 -4.72
CA THR A 238 12.67 -11.68 -3.51
C THR A 238 13.30 -12.92 -2.89
N THR A 239 14.41 -12.77 -2.17
CA THR A 239 14.91 -13.79 -1.23
C THR A 239 14.50 -13.50 0.21
N ASP A 240 13.82 -12.37 0.42
CA ASP A 240 13.29 -11.94 1.70
C ASP A 240 11.92 -12.56 1.98
N ASN A 241 11.72 -13.04 3.21
CA ASN A 241 10.46 -13.61 3.66
C ASN A 241 9.64 -12.63 4.53
N GLU A 242 10.19 -11.47 4.88
CA GLU A 242 9.55 -10.48 5.77
C GLU A 242 8.68 -9.47 5.01
N ILE A 243 8.80 -9.39 3.68
CA ILE A 243 8.00 -8.49 2.84
C ILE A 243 6.50 -8.79 3.01
N GLN A 244 5.73 -7.72 3.19
CA GLN A 244 4.31 -7.79 3.50
C GLN A 244 3.44 -7.78 2.25
N GLU A 245 2.24 -8.33 2.40
CA GLU A 245 1.18 -8.31 1.41
C GLU A 245 -0.11 -7.84 2.07
N ALA A 246 -0.80 -6.88 1.47
CA ALA A 246 -2.14 -6.48 1.91
C ALA A 246 -2.96 -5.86 0.78
N ASP A 247 -4.29 -6.00 0.85
CA ASP A 247 -5.26 -5.26 0.04
C ASP A 247 -5.66 -3.93 0.70
N SER A 248 -5.24 -3.70 1.94
CA SER A 248 -5.62 -2.53 2.73
C SER A 248 -4.43 -2.06 3.56
N PHE A 249 -4.20 -0.75 3.63
CA PHE A 249 -3.05 -0.20 4.34
C PHE A 249 -3.29 1.21 4.89
N ALA A 250 -2.59 1.52 5.97
CA ALA A 250 -2.50 2.86 6.51
C ALA A 250 -1.28 3.55 5.92
N SER A 251 -1.41 4.83 5.59
CA SER A 251 -0.29 5.60 5.04
C SER A 251 -0.36 7.06 5.39
N THR A 252 0.82 7.67 5.36
CA THR A 252 0.97 9.12 5.42
C THR A 252 1.13 9.67 4.00
N ILE A 253 0.24 10.58 3.61
CA ILE A 253 0.23 11.18 2.28
C ILE A 253 0.50 12.68 2.33
N LEU A 254 1.12 13.19 1.27
CA LEU A 254 1.14 14.59 0.90
C LEU A 254 0.16 14.81 -0.25
N TRP A 255 -0.90 15.57 0.03
CA TRP A 255 -1.89 15.93 -0.98
C TRP A 255 -1.36 17.06 -1.87
N MET A 256 -1.41 16.89 -3.19
CA MET A 256 -0.85 17.83 -4.17
C MET A 256 -1.88 18.38 -5.16
N ASP A 257 -3.07 17.79 -5.19
CA ASP A 257 -4.15 18.20 -6.08
C ASP A 257 -4.81 19.50 -5.62
N ASP A 258 -5.35 20.26 -6.58
CA ASP A 258 -6.22 21.41 -6.30
C ASP A 258 -7.61 20.95 -5.84
N SER A 259 -8.03 19.73 -6.22
CA SER A 259 -9.27 19.13 -5.71
C SER A 259 -9.14 18.76 -4.23
N VAL A 260 -10.25 18.77 -3.51
CA VAL A 260 -10.29 18.37 -2.09
C VAL A 260 -10.34 16.84 -2.00
N LEU A 261 -9.51 16.26 -1.14
CA LEU A 261 -9.61 14.84 -0.81
C LEU A 261 -10.77 14.61 0.17
N THR A 262 -11.66 13.70 -0.20
CA THR A 262 -12.73 13.20 0.67
C THR A 262 -12.69 11.67 0.70
N PRO A 263 -13.07 11.02 1.82
CA PRO A 263 -13.25 9.58 1.88
C PRO A 263 -14.25 9.10 0.82
N GLY A 264 -14.08 7.86 0.35
CA GLY A 264 -14.92 7.22 -0.67
C GLY A 264 -14.53 7.52 -2.12
N LYS A 265 -13.59 8.45 -2.38
CA LYS A 265 -13.15 8.74 -3.75
C LYS A 265 -12.16 7.67 -4.26
N HIS A 266 -12.38 7.23 -5.50
CA HIS A 266 -11.54 6.24 -6.18
C HIS A 266 -10.35 6.87 -6.90
N TYR A 267 -9.19 6.24 -6.79
CA TYR A 267 -7.94 6.61 -7.45
C TYR A 267 -7.29 5.38 -8.08
N TRP A 268 -6.37 5.61 -9.01
CA TRP A 268 -5.35 4.62 -9.33
C TRP A 268 -4.24 4.74 -8.28
N VAL A 269 -3.97 3.66 -7.57
CA VAL A 269 -2.87 3.54 -6.63
C VAL A 269 -1.72 2.83 -7.34
N LYS A 270 -0.56 3.47 -7.39
CA LYS A 270 0.64 2.88 -7.99
C LYS A 270 1.72 2.69 -6.93
N VAL A 271 2.07 1.44 -6.68
CA VAL A 271 3.11 0.98 -5.76
C VAL A 271 4.15 0.24 -6.59
N GLY A 272 5.40 0.69 -6.58
CA GLY A 272 6.46 0.15 -7.44
C GLY A 272 6.04 0.02 -8.92
N THR A 273 5.95 -1.22 -9.42
CA THR A 273 5.55 -1.55 -10.80
C THR A 273 4.06 -1.92 -10.96
N LYS A 274 3.32 -2.07 -9.85
CA LYS A 274 1.88 -2.43 -9.83
C LYS A 274 1.02 -1.16 -9.81
N THR A 275 -0.07 -1.16 -10.57
CA THR A 275 -1.06 -0.08 -10.59
C THR A 275 -2.44 -0.69 -10.57
N LEU A 276 -3.27 -0.24 -9.63
CA LEU A 276 -4.56 -0.84 -9.35
C LEU A 276 -5.56 0.19 -8.81
N PRO A 277 -6.86 -0.02 -8.98
CA PRO A 277 -7.88 0.82 -8.37
C PRO A 277 -7.82 0.72 -6.85
N GLY A 278 -7.87 1.85 -6.18
CA GLY A 278 -8.01 1.93 -4.73
C GLY A 278 -8.92 3.06 -4.31
N THR A 279 -9.40 3.00 -3.08
CA THR A 279 -10.33 3.95 -2.48
C THR A 279 -9.76 4.44 -1.16
N VAL A 280 -9.87 5.73 -0.90
CA VAL A 280 -9.56 6.29 0.42
C VAL A 280 -10.73 5.95 1.34
N THR A 281 -10.54 5.03 2.28
CA THR A 281 -11.63 4.58 3.16
C THR A 281 -11.87 5.59 4.29
N ALA A 282 -10.81 6.12 4.87
CA ALA A 282 -10.87 7.07 5.97
C ALA A 282 -9.70 8.06 5.94
N ILE A 283 -9.94 9.25 6.48
CA ILE A 283 -8.90 10.20 6.87
C ILE A 283 -8.82 10.12 8.40
N THR A 284 -7.73 9.58 8.93
CA THR A 284 -7.55 9.40 10.38
C THR A 284 -7.32 10.76 11.05
N HIS A 285 -6.38 11.53 10.52
CA HIS A 285 -6.09 12.89 10.96
C HIS A 285 -5.19 13.60 9.94
N LYS A 286 -5.21 14.93 9.99
CA LYS A 286 -4.25 15.79 9.32
C LYS A 286 -3.03 16.01 10.23
N ILE A 287 -1.85 16.13 9.63
CA ILE A 287 -0.63 16.52 10.34
C ILE A 287 -0.39 17.99 10.03
N ASP A 288 -0.40 18.84 11.07
CA ASP A 288 -0.03 20.24 10.92
C ASP A 288 1.45 20.32 10.55
N ILE A 289 1.73 20.93 9.41
CA ILE A 289 3.07 20.88 8.83
C ILE A 289 4.06 21.77 9.60
N ASN A 290 3.56 22.78 10.30
CA ASN A 290 4.39 23.72 11.05
C ASN A 290 4.75 23.16 12.42
N THR A 291 3.77 22.55 13.10
CA THR A 291 3.92 22.06 14.47
C THR A 291 4.18 20.56 14.58
N GLY A 292 3.78 19.78 13.59
CA GLY A 292 3.84 18.31 13.62
C GLY A 292 2.67 17.67 14.38
N ASN A 293 1.78 18.49 14.96
CA ASN A 293 0.65 18.00 15.74
C ASN A 293 -0.42 17.38 14.86
N THR A 294 -1.09 16.36 15.39
CA THR A 294 -2.24 15.71 14.76
C THR A 294 -3.50 16.53 14.98
N VAL A 295 -4.23 16.81 13.91
CA VAL A 295 -5.47 17.58 13.90
C VAL A 295 -6.57 16.73 13.25
N PRO A 296 -7.73 16.53 13.89
CA PRO A 296 -8.84 15.82 13.26
C PRO A 296 -9.30 16.58 12.00
N ALA A 297 -9.54 15.85 10.91
CA ALA A 297 -9.93 16.44 9.64
C ALA A 297 -10.75 15.46 8.80
N ASP A 298 -11.87 15.93 8.26
CA ASP A 298 -12.73 15.14 7.36
C ASP A 298 -12.40 15.37 5.88
N ARG A 299 -11.52 16.34 5.60
CA ARG A 299 -11.16 16.80 4.26
C ARG A 299 -9.72 17.28 4.25
N ILE A 300 -8.99 16.97 3.19
CA ILE A 300 -7.60 17.41 2.99
C ILE A 300 -7.52 18.31 1.77
N VAL A 301 -6.87 19.46 1.91
CA VAL A 301 -6.65 20.41 0.81
C VAL A 301 -5.19 20.43 0.35
N LYS A 302 -4.92 21.15 -0.74
CA LYS A 302 -3.60 21.16 -1.39
C LYS A 302 -2.46 21.44 -0.41
N ASN A 303 -1.41 20.64 -0.55
CA ASN A 303 -0.16 20.68 0.18
C ASN A 303 -0.26 20.27 1.66
N GLU A 304 -1.37 19.66 2.08
CA GLU A 304 -1.51 19.16 3.44
C GLU A 304 -1.02 17.72 3.58
N LEU A 305 -0.55 17.40 4.79
CA LEU A 305 -0.17 16.06 5.18
C LEU A 305 -1.32 15.41 5.91
N ALA A 306 -1.61 14.16 5.58
CA ALA A 306 -2.69 13.42 6.21
C ALA A 306 -2.32 11.96 6.40
N LYS A 307 -2.81 11.40 7.50
CA LYS A 307 -2.83 9.96 7.70
C LYS A 307 -4.16 9.43 7.20
N CYS A 308 -4.09 8.51 6.25
CA CYS A 308 -5.25 7.99 5.55
C CYS A 308 -5.19 6.47 5.47
N GLU A 309 -6.37 5.87 5.38
CA GLU A 309 -6.55 4.45 5.17
C GLU A 309 -7.00 4.21 3.72
N PHE A 310 -6.47 3.14 3.13
CA PHE A 310 -6.71 2.78 1.74
C PHE A 310 -7.18 1.34 1.66
N SER A 311 -8.14 1.10 0.76
CA SER A 311 -8.55 -0.23 0.35
C SER A 311 -8.40 -0.36 -1.16
N LEU A 312 -7.83 -1.48 -1.59
CA LEU A 312 -7.40 -1.77 -2.95
C LEU A 312 -8.25 -2.90 -3.54
N SER A 313 -8.31 -2.97 -4.87
CA SER A 313 -9.03 -4.06 -5.54
C SER A 313 -8.33 -5.42 -5.47
N ASP A 314 -7.04 -5.43 -5.16
CA ASP A 314 -6.17 -6.60 -5.13
C ASP A 314 -4.95 -6.32 -4.22
N SER A 315 -4.33 -7.37 -3.69
CA SER A 315 -3.19 -7.27 -2.79
C SER A 315 -1.99 -6.55 -3.42
N ILE A 316 -1.33 -5.68 -2.66
CA ILE A 316 -0.01 -5.14 -3.00
C ILE A 316 1.06 -5.80 -2.17
N VAL A 317 2.25 -5.92 -2.78
CA VAL A 317 3.48 -6.25 -2.09
C VAL A 317 4.13 -4.95 -1.67
N PHE A 318 4.39 -4.77 -0.39
CA PHE A 318 5.02 -3.58 0.15
C PHE A 318 5.90 -3.92 1.33
N ASP A 319 6.74 -2.97 1.70
CA ASP A 319 7.69 -3.08 2.80
C ASP A 319 7.83 -1.72 3.47
N SER A 320 8.52 -1.65 4.61
CA SER A 320 8.78 -0.38 5.27
C SER A 320 9.58 0.54 4.34
N PHE A 321 9.22 1.82 4.29
CA PHE A 321 9.88 2.76 3.38
C PHE A 321 11.34 3.03 3.75
N GLU A 322 11.71 2.81 5.01
CA GLU A 322 13.10 2.90 5.49
C GLU A 322 13.97 1.77 4.94
N GLU A 323 13.41 0.56 4.85
CA GLU A 323 14.08 -0.62 4.31
C GLU A 323 14.04 -0.61 2.78
N ASN A 324 12.89 -0.28 2.21
CA ASN A 324 12.65 -0.39 0.78
C ASN A 324 11.82 0.76 0.19
N LYS A 325 12.52 1.73 -0.38
CA LYS A 325 11.89 2.94 -0.95
C LYS A 325 10.98 2.65 -2.15
N SER A 326 11.29 1.61 -2.92
CA SER A 326 10.63 1.34 -4.20
C SER A 326 9.25 0.70 -4.05
N ILE A 327 9.03 -0.04 -2.96
CA ILE A 327 7.74 -0.67 -2.63
C ILE A 327 7.09 -0.14 -1.34
N GLY A 328 7.79 0.65 -0.53
CA GLY A 328 7.21 1.37 0.61
C GLY A 328 6.61 2.74 0.27
N GLY A 329 6.84 3.23 -0.95
CA GLY A 329 6.26 4.48 -1.46
C GLY A 329 5.19 4.24 -2.51
N PHE A 330 4.21 5.14 -2.59
CA PHE A 330 3.16 5.08 -3.61
C PHE A 330 2.72 6.45 -4.08
N ILE A 331 2.00 6.45 -5.21
CA ILE A 331 1.31 7.64 -5.71
C ILE A 331 -0.18 7.36 -5.95
N LEU A 332 -0.98 8.41 -5.78
CA LEU A 332 -2.38 8.44 -6.18
C LEU A 332 -2.52 9.20 -7.49
N ILE A 333 -3.21 8.60 -8.45
CA ILE A 333 -3.48 9.18 -9.76
C ILE A 333 -5.01 9.28 -9.90
N ASP A 334 -5.51 10.48 -10.18
CA ASP A 334 -6.94 10.69 -10.42
C ASP A 334 -7.38 9.96 -11.70
N ARG A 335 -8.48 9.21 -11.62
CA ARG A 335 -8.97 8.35 -12.72
C ARG A 335 -9.51 9.14 -13.92
N VAL A 336 -9.88 10.40 -13.72
CA VAL A 336 -10.45 11.27 -14.75
C VAL A 336 -9.36 12.13 -15.37
N THR A 337 -8.57 12.82 -14.54
CA THR A 337 -7.56 13.76 -15.04
C THR A 337 -6.22 13.10 -15.38
N ASN A 338 -5.98 11.88 -14.92
CA ASN A 338 -4.69 11.18 -14.97
C ASN A 338 -3.54 11.97 -14.33
N MET A 339 -3.86 12.97 -13.51
CA MET A 339 -2.86 13.73 -12.76
C MET A 339 -2.52 13.02 -11.45
N THR A 340 -1.27 13.15 -11.02
CA THR A 340 -0.84 12.70 -9.70
C THR A 340 -1.44 13.61 -8.62
N SER A 341 -2.41 13.09 -7.87
CA SER A 341 -3.11 13.83 -6.81
C SER A 341 -2.38 13.80 -5.48
N ALA A 342 -1.63 12.73 -5.19
CA ALA A 342 -0.86 12.60 -3.96
C ALA A 342 0.35 11.68 -4.11
N CYS A 343 1.28 11.82 -3.19
CA CYS A 343 2.35 10.86 -2.95
C CYS A 343 2.32 10.48 -1.48
N GLY A 344 2.71 9.25 -1.15
CA GLY A 344 2.64 8.77 0.21
C GLY A 344 3.62 7.65 0.51
N VAL A 345 3.77 7.42 1.80
CA VAL A 345 4.57 6.34 2.38
C VAL A 345 3.62 5.39 3.10
N ILE A 346 3.75 4.09 2.82
CA ILE A 346 2.98 3.04 3.46
C ILE A 346 3.55 2.82 4.87
N ASP A 347 2.67 2.88 5.87
CA ASP A 347 3.07 2.71 7.27
C ASP A 347 2.98 1.24 7.69
N HIS A 348 1.82 0.60 7.47
CA HIS A 348 1.57 -0.80 7.80
C HIS A 348 0.33 -1.33 7.08
N ALA A 349 0.26 -2.66 6.92
CA ALA A 349 -0.95 -3.34 6.50
C ALA A 349 -2.08 -3.05 7.49
N LEU A 350 -3.23 -2.65 6.97
CA LEU A 350 -4.47 -2.79 7.71
C LEU A 350 -4.90 -4.22 7.46
N GLN A 351 -5.05 -4.99 8.52
CA GLN A 351 -5.67 -6.29 8.37
C GLN A 351 -7.06 -6.04 7.78
N SER A 352 -7.27 -6.53 6.55
CA SER A 352 -8.60 -6.70 5.99
C SER A 352 -9.46 -7.31 7.09
N SER A 353 -10.71 -6.88 7.16
CA SER A 353 -11.68 -7.29 8.18
C SER A 353 -12.01 -8.78 8.19
N ASN A 354 -11.11 -9.68 7.79
CA ASN A 354 -10.94 -10.98 8.43
C ASN A 354 -10.47 -10.77 9.89
N ARG A 355 -11.38 -10.27 10.74
CA ARG A 355 -11.21 -10.22 12.20
C ARG A 355 -11.09 -11.60 12.84
N PHE A 356 -11.17 -12.66 12.06
CA PHE A 356 -10.87 -14.01 12.47
C PHE A 356 -9.75 -14.52 11.57
N ALA A 357 -8.50 -14.18 11.92
CA ALA A 357 -7.41 -15.07 11.57
C ALA A 357 -7.83 -16.48 12.01
N ALA A 358 -7.68 -17.46 11.13
CA ALA A 358 -7.83 -18.86 11.49
C ALA A 358 -6.77 -19.18 12.55
N LEU A 359 -7.09 -18.86 13.81
CA LEU A 359 -6.47 -19.50 14.95
C LEU A 359 -6.67 -20.98 14.72
N ASP A 360 -5.58 -21.74 14.81
CA ASP A 360 -5.61 -23.19 14.82
C ASP A 360 -6.33 -23.62 16.12
N MET A 361 -7.66 -23.53 16.09
CA MET A 361 -8.50 -23.75 17.25
C MET A 361 -8.64 -25.26 17.41
N GLU A 362 -8.13 -25.78 18.54
CA GLU A 362 -8.31 -27.18 18.94
C GLU A 362 -9.79 -27.59 18.94
N ILE A 363 -10.68 -26.63 19.20
CA ILE A 363 -12.13 -26.80 19.09
C ILE A 363 -12.58 -26.39 17.69
N THR A 364 -12.67 -27.37 16.82
CA THR A 364 -13.16 -27.20 15.44
C THR A 364 -14.69 -27.17 15.38
N ARG A 365 -15.21 -26.81 14.20
CA ARG A 365 -16.65 -26.85 13.90
C ARG A 365 -17.23 -28.25 14.11
N GLU A 366 -16.50 -29.30 13.76
CA GLU A 366 -16.91 -30.69 13.89
C GLU A 366 -17.11 -31.08 15.36
N VAL A 367 -16.21 -30.62 16.25
CA VAL A 367 -16.34 -30.83 17.70
C VAL A 367 -17.63 -30.18 18.23
N ARG A 368 -17.92 -28.94 17.81
CA ARG A 368 -19.14 -28.23 18.21
C ARG A 368 -20.42 -28.88 17.64
N ALA A 369 -20.36 -29.37 16.41
CA ALA A 369 -21.45 -30.11 15.77
C ALA A 369 -21.78 -31.41 16.52
N GLN A 370 -20.74 -32.18 16.88
CA GLN A 370 -20.87 -33.41 17.65
C GLN A 370 -21.44 -33.16 19.05
N GLN A 371 -20.98 -32.13 19.75
CA GLN A 371 -21.50 -31.77 21.08
C GLN A 371 -23.00 -31.43 21.05
N LYS A 372 -23.47 -30.82 19.96
CA LYS A 372 -24.88 -30.45 19.76
C LYS A 372 -25.71 -31.55 19.10
N GLY A 373 -25.09 -32.68 18.72
CA GLY A 373 -25.75 -33.78 18.02
C GLY A 373 -26.40 -33.37 16.69
N GLN A 374 -25.85 -32.37 15.99
CA GLN A 374 -26.44 -31.82 14.78
C GLN A 374 -25.39 -31.36 13.78
N THR A 375 -25.71 -31.48 12.49
CA THR A 375 -24.90 -30.92 11.40
C THR A 375 -25.22 -29.42 11.26
N PRO A 376 -24.21 -28.52 11.30
CA PRO A 376 -24.44 -27.10 11.16
C PRO A 376 -24.76 -26.77 9.70
N LEU A 377 -25.85 -26.04 9.48
CA LEU A 377 -26.42 -25.81 8.15
C LEU A 377 -27.07 -24.42 8.11
N THR A 378 -26.95 -23.72 7.00
CA THR A 378 -27.78 -22.54 6.73
C THR A 378 -28.98 -22.89 5.84
N VAL A 379 -30.18 -22.55 6.30
CA VAL A 379 -31.41 -22.55 5.50
C VAL A 379 -31.71 -21.11 5.11
N TRP A 380 -31.68 -20.84 3.81
CA TRP A 380 -31.94 -19.53 3.24
C TRP A 380 -33.32 -19.48 2.63
N PHE A 381 -34.16 -18.58 3.14
CA PHE A 381 -35.51 -18.37 2.66
C PHE A 381 -35.51 -17.27 1.59
N SER A 382 -35.98 -17.60 0.39
CA SER A 382 -36.21 -16.66 -0.72
C SER A 382 -37.72 -16.47 -0.97
N GLY A 383 -38.14 -15.39 -1.63
CA GLY A 383 -39.55 -15.08 -1.92
C GLY A 383 -40.09 -13.83 -1.21
N SER A 384 -41.40 -13.69 -1.07
CA SER A 384 -42.03 -12.50 -0.48
C SER A 384 -41.71 -12.30 1.00
N GLN A 385 -41.30 -11.10 1.42
CA GLN A 385 -40.81 -10.79 2.78
C GLN A 385 -41.76 -11.26 3.92
N SER A 386 -43.08 -11.09 3.75
CA SER A 386 -44.07 -11.52 4.74
C SER A 386 -44.14 -13.05 4.90
N ASP A 387 -44.02 -13.78 3.79
CA ASP A 387 -44.16 -15.23 3.75
C ASP A 387 -42.87 -15.92 4.21
N GLN A 388 -41.70 -15.33 3.89
CA GLN A 388 -40.41 -15.79 4.41
C GLN A 388 -40.36 -15.76 5.94
N ALA A 389 -40.71 -14.63 6.57
CA ALA A 389 -40.63 -14.47 8.01
C ALA A 389 -41.61 -15.41 8.74
N ALA A 390 -42.82 -15.59 8.19
CA ALA A 390 -43.81 -16.52 8.76
C ALA A 390 -43.34 -17.98 8.66
N LEU A 391 -42.82 -18.40 7.50
CA LEU A 391 -42.31 -19.75 7.30
C LEU A 391 -41.07 -20.03 8.15
N ALA A 392 -40.13 -19.09 8.22
CA ALA A 392 -38.89 -19.25 8.99
C ALA A 392 -39.16 -19.41 10.49
N LYS A 393 -40.09 -18.62 11.06
CA LYS A 393 -40.53 -18.75 12.47
C LYS A 393 -41.16 -20.10 12.77
N GLU A 394 -41.98 -20.61 11.84
CA GLU A 394 -42.72 -21.85 12.01
C GLU A 394 -41.82 -23.09 11.80
N VAL A 395 -40.79 -22.96 10.96
CA VAL A 395 -39.69 -23.94 10.84
C VAL A 395 -38.81 -23.94 12.09
N GLU A 396 -38.41 -22.76 12.60
CA GLU A 396 -37.62 -22.63 13.83
C GLU A 396 -38.31 -23.30 15.01
N LYS A 397 -39.59 -22.99 15.23
CA LYS A 397 -40.41 -23.57 16.30
C LYS A 397 -40.40 -25.10 16.27
N ARG A 398 -40.49 -25.71 15.08
CA ARG A 398 -40.49 -27.18 14.91
C ARG A 398 -39.12 -27.79 15.12
N LEU A 399 -38.06 -27.15 14.63
CA LEU A 399 -36.69 -27.63 14.81
C LEU A 399 -36.28 -27.60 16.29
N VAL A 400 -36.59 -26.51 16.99
CA VAL A 400 -36.37 -26.39 18.44
C VAL A 400 -37.19 -27.43 19.21
N SER A 401 -38.46 -27.63 18.85
CA SER A 401 -39.29 -28.67 19.47
C SER A 401 -38.78 -30.09 19.23
N SER A 402 -37.96 -30.29 18.19
CA SER A 402 -37.32 -31.56 17.85
C SER A 402 -35.92 -31.72 18.47
N GLY A 403 -35.46 -30.74 19.27
CA GLY A 403 -34.17 -30.78 19.98
C GLY A 403 -32.99 -30.18 19.22
N TYR A 404 -33.21 -29.51 18.07
CA TYR A 404 -32.15 -28.85 17.31
C TYR A 404 -31.91 -27.42 17.80
N HIS A 405 -30.65 -26.99 17.76
CA HIS A 405 -30.21 -25.65 18.12
C HIS A 405 -30.16 -24.76 16.87
N THR A 406 -31.09 -23.82 16.80
CA THR A 406 -31.27 -22.91 15.65
C THR A 406 -31.07 -21.46 16.04
N MET A 407 -30.86 -20.59 15.04
CA MET A 407 -30.89 -19.13 15.20
C MET A 407 -31.51 -18.49 13.96
N LEU A 408 -32.59 -17.73 14.13
CA LEU A 408 -33.21 -16.93 13.07
C LEU A 408 -32.53 -15.57 12.89
N LEU A 409 -32.14 -15.27 11.65
CA LEU A 409 -31.61 -13.99 11.18
C LEU A 409 -32.65 -13.31 10.28
N GLU A 410 -33.29 -12.26 10.79
CA GLU A 410 -34.17 -11.40 10.01
C GLU A 410 -33.41 -10.14 9.57
N ASN A 411 -33.39 -9.83 8.27
CA ASN A 411 -32.83 -8.57 7.78
C ASN A 411 -33.81 -7.40 7.94
N ALA A 412 -33.93 -6.87 9.16
CA ALA A 412 -34.85 -5.77 9.46
C ALA A 412 -34.31 -4.36 9.11
N GLN A 413 -33.00 -4.19 8.84
CA GLN A 413 -32.35 -2.88 8.69
C GLN A 413 -31.64 -2.63 7.35
N GLY A 414 -31.88 -3.45 6.33
CA GLY A 414 -31.25 -3.27 5.02
C GLY A 414 -29.74 -3.53 5.05
N GLU A 415 -29.29 -4.47 5.89
CA GLU A 415 -27.90 -4.89 5.95
C GLU A 415 -27.50 -5.58 4.63
N SER A 416 -26.22 -5.43 4.27
CA SER A 416 -25.69 -6.04 3.04
C SER A 416 -25.75 -7.57 3.10
N LEU A 417 -26.07 -8.20 1.99
CA LEU A 417 -26.15 -9.66 1.85
C LEU A 417 -24.87 -10.35 2.31
N GLN A 418 -23.72 -9.79 1.94
CA GLN A 418 -22.40 -10.31 2.31
C GLN A 418 -22.25 -10.44 3.84
N ARG A 419 -22.65 -9.41 4.59
CA ARG A 419 -22.57 -9.42 6.05
C ARG A 419 -23.52 -10.44 6.67
N VAL A 420 -24.73 -10.59 6.14
CA VAL A 420 -25.69 -11.61 6.62
C VAL A 420 -25.15 -13.02 6.37
N ALA A 421 -24.56 -13.25 5.19
CA ALA A 421 -23.91 -14.51 4.85
C ALA A 421 -22.69 -14.82 5.74
N GLU A 422 -21.88 -13.82 6.08
CA GLU A 422 -20.76 -13.96 7.01
C GLU A 422 -21.24 -14.32 8.43
N VAL A 423 -22.30 -13.69 8.92
CA VAL A 423 -22.88 -14.03 10.24
C VAL A 423 -23.45 -15.45 10.23
N ALA A 424 -24.15 -15.85 9.15
CA ALA A 424 -24.64 -17.22 9.00
C ALA A 424 -23.49 -18.25 9.03
N LYS A 425 -22.37 -17.95 8.39
CA LYS A 425 -21.17 -18.78 8.43
C LYS A 425 -20.61 -18.92 9.85
N VAL A 426 -20.51 -17.83 10.61
CA VAL A 426 -20.06 -17.85 12.02
C VAL A 426 -20.98 -18.71 12.89
N LEU A 427 -22.30 -18.66 12.65
CA LEU A 427 -23.26 -19.51 13.36
C LEU A 427 -23.07 -21.00 13.01
N ASN A 428 -22.79 -21.31 11.74
CA ASN A 428 -22.45 -22.68 11.32
C ASN A 428 -21.16 -23.17 11.98
N ASP A 429 -20.14 -22.30 12.08
CA ASP A 429 -18.88 -22.61 12.76
C ASP A 429 -19.07 -22.82 14.27
N ALA A 430 -20.07 -22.17 14.87
CA ALA A 430 -20.51 -22.38 16.24
C ALA A 430 -21.33 -23.69 16.42
N GLY A 431 -21.62 -24.42 15.35
CA GLY A 431 -22.37 -25.67 15.38
C GLY A 431 -23.89 -25.53 15.31
N LEU A 432 -24.42 -24.34 14.93
CA LEU A 432 -25.85 -24.05 14.90
C LEU A 432 -26.46 -24.25 13.50
N ILE A 433 -27.79 -24.37 13.44
CA ILE A 433 -28.56 -24.28 12.20
C ILE A 433 -29.03 -22.82 12.05
N ALA A 434 -28.47 -22.09 11.08
CA ALA A 434 -28.85 -20.71 10.81
C ALA A 434 -30.05 -20.65 9.87
N LEU A 435 -31.10 -19.92 10.24
CA LEU A 435 -32.28 -19.66 9.42
C LEU A 435 -32.20 -18.21 8.94
N VAL A 436 -32.12 -17.96 7.64
CA VAL A 436 -31.92 -16.60 7.10
C VAL A 436 -33.13 -16.19 6.28
N SER A 437 -33.80 -15.11 6.70
CA SER A 437 -34.80 -14.42 5.88
C SER A 437 -34.16 -13.16 5.30
N TYR A 438 -34.00 -13.16 3.99
CA TYR A 438 -33.39 -12.05 3.26
C TYR A 438 -34.24 -11.71 2.01
N ASP A 439 -34.49 -10.42 1.83
CA ASP A 439 -35.28 -9.88 0.72
C ASP A 439 -34.43 -9.75 -0.55
N SER A 440 -33.95 -10.89 -1.07
CA SER A 440 -33.27 -10.95 -2.38
C SER A 440 -34.00 -11.88 -3.32
N SER A 441 -34.38 -11.36 -4.48
CA SER A 441 -35.00 -12.12 -5.59
C SER A 441 -34.04 -12.37 -6.75
N SER A 442 -32.79 -11.89 -6.67
CA SER A 442 -31.81 -12.05 -7.76
C SER A 442 -30.99 -13.33 -7.60
N ALA A 443 -30.82 -14.07 -8.70
CA ALA A 443 -30.02 -15.31 -8.70
C ALA A 443 -28.53 -15.04 -8.36
N SER A 444 -28.02 -13.86 -8.73
CA SER A 444 -26.64 -13.45 -8.44
C SER A 444 -26.38 -13.25 -6.96
N ASP A 445 -27.39 -12.76 -6.22
CA ASP A 445 -27.31 -12.54 -4.77
C ASP A 445 -27.26 -13.88 -4.02
N LEU A 446 -28.05 -14.85 -4.47
CA LEU A 446 -28.08 -16.19 -3.89
C LEU A 446 -26.78 -16.98 -4.17
N GLU A 447 -26.19 -16.83 -5.36
CA GLU A 447 -24.87 -17.39 -5.66
C GLU A 447 -23.78 -16.77 -4.79
N ALA A 448 -23.78 -15.44 -4.60
CA ALA A 448 -22.84 -14.77 -3.72
C ALA A 448 -22.98 -15.23 -2.25
N ALA A 449 -24.20 -15.40 -1.75
CA ALA A 449 -24.44 -15.93 -0.41
C ALA A 449 -23.91 -17.37 -0.28
N ARG A 450 -24.14 -18.20 -1.30
CA ARG A 450 -23.69 -19.59 -1.34
C ARG A 450 -22.17 -19.71 -1.35
N ASP A 451 -21.48 -18.86 -2.10
CA ASP A 451 -20.01 -18.86 -2.16
C ASP A 451 -19.38 -18.48 -0.81
N ILE A 452 -20.02 -17.58 -0.05
CA ILE A 452 -19.54 -17.16 1.28
C ILE A 452 -19.75 -18.27 2.32
N ILE A 453 -20.95 -18.87 2.34
CA ILE A 453 -21.37 -19.86 3.35
C ILE A 453 -20.73 -21.24 3.09
N GLY A 454 -20.63 -21.65 1.82
CA GLY A 454 -20.04 -22.93 1.42
C GLY A 454 -21.07 -24.04 1.13
N LYS A 455 -20.67 -25.30 1.35
CA LYS A 455 -21.44 -26.48 0.90
C LYS A 455 -22.69 -26.77 1.74
N GLU A 456 -22.77 -26.28 2.98
CA GLU A 456 -23.90 -26.52 3.89
C GLU A 456 -24.96 -25.41 3.79
N TYR A 457 -25.54 -25.30 2.60
CA TYR A 457 -26.54 -24.30 2.25
C TYR A 457 -27.76 -24.95 1.61
N ILE A 458 -28.95 -24.69 2.15
CA ILE A 458 -30.24 -25.10 1.57
C ILE A 458 -31.06 -23.85 1.23
N GLU A 459 -31.42 -23.73 -0.05
CA GLU A 459 -32.40 -22.74 -0.49
C GLU A 459 -33.83 -23.28 -0.36
N VAL A 460 -34.71 -22.44 0.18
CA VAL A 460 -36.15 -22.68 0.33
C VAL A 460 -36.91 -21.48 -0.23
N ASN A 461 -37.69 -21.72 -1.29
CA ASN A 461 -38.57 -20.68 -1.85
C ASN A 461 -39.90 -20.65 -1.07
N ALA A 462 -40.15 -19.53 -0.38
CA ALA A 462 -41.36 -19.29 0.40
C ALA A 462 -42.61 -19.09 -0.47
N ASP A 463 -42.45 -18.63 -1.72
CA ASP A 463 -43.58 -18.42 -2.63
C ASP A 463 -44.16 -19.77 -3.11
N GLU A 464 -43.34 -20.80 -3.28
CA GLU A 464 -43.81 -22.16 -3.59
C GLU A 464 -44.54 -22.81 -2.40
N ALA A 465 -44.14 -22.47 -1.18
CA ALA A 465 -44.74 -22.92 0.07
C ALA A 465 -46.14 -22.33 0.33
N SER A 466 -46.44 -21.13 -0.21
CA SER A 466 -47.74 -20.46 -0.07
C SER A 466 -48.92 -21.20 -0.72
N ARG A 467 -48.65 -22.19 -1.58
CA ARG A 467 -49.68 -23.01 -2.26
C ARG A 467 -50.22 -24.17 -1.41
N SER A 468 -49.58 -24.47 -0.28
CA SER A 468 -49.98 -25.45 0.73
C SER A 468 -50.24 -24.74 2.07
N SER A 469 -50.85 -25.43 3.05
CA SER A 469 -50.95 -24.82 4.39
C SER A 469 -49.55 -24.52 4.95
N LEU A 470 -49.40 -23.42 5.71
CA LEU A 470 -48.12 -23.01 6.33
C LEU A 470 -47.47 -24.17 7.11
N GLU A 471 -48.30 -25.01 7.76
CA GLU A 471 -47.85 -26.17 8.51
C GLU A 471 -47.28 -27.29 7.64
N GLU A 472 -47.90 -27.57 6.49
CA GLU A 472 -47.41 -28.59 5.54
C GLU A 472 -46.08 -28.15 4.91
N ALA A 473 -45.98 -26.88 4.53
CA ALA A 473 -44.75 -26.30 4.00
C ALA A 473 -43.61 -26.37 5.02
N ALA A 474 -43.87 -25.95 6.26
CA ALA A 474 -42.88 -26.02 7.33
C ALA A 474 -42.47 -27.48 7.64
N ASN A 475 -43.41 -28.43 7.63
CA ASN A 475 -43.10 -29.86 7.80
C ASN A 475 -42.23 -30.41 6.67
N ALA A 476 -42.47 -29.99 5.41
CA ALA A 476 -41.65 -30.40 4.28
C ALA A 476 -40.20 -29.87 4.39
N VAL A 477 -40.04 -28.60 4.80
CA VAL A 477 -38.74 -27.99 5.03
C VAL A 477 -38.01 -28.67 6.19
N VAL A 478 -38.68 -28.88 7.33
CA VAL A 478 -38.10 -29.61 8.48
C VAL A 478 -37.68 -31.02 8.08
N LYS A 479 -38.49 -31.75 7.30
CA LYS A 479 -38.13 -33.08 6.81
C LYS A 479 -36.89 -33.08 5.91
N ARG A 480 -36.74 -32.04 5.07
CA ARG A 480 -35.55 -31.86 4.23
C ARG A 480 -34.31 -31.56 5.09
N VAL A 481 -34.40 -30.62 6.02
CA VAL A 481 -33.33 -30.28 6.96
C VAL A 481 -32.92 -31.49 7.79
N VAL A 482 -33.87 -32.20 8.38
CA VAL A 482 -33.61 -33.39 9.20
C VAL A 482 -32.98 -34.52 8.38
N LYS A 483 -33.36 -34.70 7.11
CA LYS A 483 -32.71 -35.69 6.24
C LYS A 483 -31.23 -35.36 6.01
N ASP A 484 -30.92 -34.09 5.74
CA ASP A 484 -29.54 -33.66 5.48
C ASP A 484 -28.70 -33.59 6.77
N VAL A 485 -29.34 -33.33 7.92
CA VAL A 485 -28.72 -33.37 9.25
C VAL A 485 -28.42 -34.81 9.70
N ILE A 486 -29.34 -35.76 9.50
CA ILE A 486 -29.16 -37.17 9.92
C ILE A 486 -28.23 -37.95 8.98
N ALA A 487 -28.16 -37.61 7.69
CA ALA A 487 -27.39 -38.36 6.70
C ALA A 487 -25.87 -38.37 6.93
N GLN A 488 -25.33 -37.51 7.80
CA GLN A 488 -23.88 -37.35 7.98
C GLN A 488 -23.30 -37.98 9.27
N TYR A 489 -24.13 -38.44 10.21
CA TYR A 489 -23.65 -39.09 11.44
C TYR A 489 -24.48 -40.33 11.81
N PRO A 490 -24.11 -41.53 11.32
CA PRO A 490 -24.58 -42.77 11.93
C PRO A 490 -23.89 -42.97 13.28
N ASN A 491 -24.68 -43.08 14.35
CA ASN A 491 -24.26 -43.36 15.72
C ASN A 491 -23.00 -44.23 15.82
N SER A 492 -21.88 -43.70 16.35
CA SER A 492 -21.04 -44.34 17.37
C SER A 492 -19.68 -43.64 17.54
N VAL A 493 -19.15 -43.80 18.76
CA VAL A 493 -17.72 -43.83 19.16
C VAL A 493 -17.30 -42.75 20.17
N SER A 494 -16.49 -43.23 21.10
CA SER A 494 -16.14 -42.74 22.43
C SER A 494 -15.27 -41.49 22.48
N TYR A 495 -15.42 -40.78 23.59
CA TYR A 495 -14.58 -39.67 24.00
C TYR A 495 -13.18 -40.13 24.39
N ASP A 496 -12.15 -39.60 23.73
CA ASP A 496 -10.87 -39.30 24.36
C ASP A 496 -10.67 -37.79 24.20
N ILE A 497 -10.95 -37.06 25.29
CA ILE A 497 -10.62 -35.63 25.48
C ILE A 497 -9.36 -35.57 26.34
#